data_AF-M5TSH1-F1
#
_entry.id   AF-M5TSH1-F1
#
_cell.length_a   1.000
_cell.length_b   1.000
_cell.length_c   1.000
_cell.angle_alpha   90.00
_cell.angle_beta   90.00
_cell.angle_gamma   90.00
#
_symmetry.space_group_name_H-M   'P 1'
#
loop_
_entity.id
_entity.type
_entity.pdbx_description
1 polymer ?
#
loop_
_entity_poly.entity_id
_entity_poly.type
_entity_poly.pdbx_seq_one_letter_code
_entity_poly.pdbx_strand_id
1 'polypeptide(L)'
;MIGTCSSPPEQTTSLERTAKTCVPRKAPETTDDENRSTMNAPTPIPSVERSGVKRHRIPQRGLGRTRSVRRRGQRGGDLLGIKRAATATAEVAICLPVLMTLTLATIDLCSVFFLKETVSIAAYEGARRGVNRGGTNAAAIARVREVLTERGVQFGGDAVSFEDATYDDAETLEHVTLVVTVPAAGNLAAPAGLYGDLQLTARVTMRKEFENQE
;
A
#
# COMPACT_ATOMS: atom_id res chain seq x y z
N MET A 1 -32.65 35.23 -48.95
CA MET A 1 -31.87 36.00 -47.97
C MET A 1 -32.77 36.31 -46.78
N ILE A 2 -32.45 35.66 -45.65
CA ILE A 2 -32.58 36.10 -44.26
C ILE A 2 -33.92 36.75 -43.87
N GLY A 3 -34.85 35.91 -43.40
CA GLY A 3 -35.99 36.33 -42.60
C GLY A 3 -35.67 36.14 -41.12
N THR A 4 -35.52 37.25 -40.40
CA THR A 4 -35.43 37.32 -38.95
C THR A 4 -36.82 37.31 -38.34
N CYS A 5 -37.11 36.34 -37.45
CA CYS A 5 -38.25 36.40 -36.55
C CYS A 5 -37.73 36.37 -35.11
N SER A 6 -38.08 37.42 -34.40
CA SER A 6 -37.68 37.78 -33.06
C SER A 6 -38.91 37.72 -32.14
N SER A 7 -38.71 37.15 -30.94
CA SER A 7 -39.47 37.35 -29.68
C SER A 7 -40.83 36.62 -29.51
N PRO A 8 -41.41 36.57 -28.28
CA PRO A 8 -41.01 35.84 -27.06
C PRO A 8 -42.25 35.03 -26.51
N PRO A 9 -42.38 34.52 -25.24
CA PRO A 9 -42.52 35.35 -24.02
C PRO A 9 -42.02 34.76 -22.68
N GLU A 10 -41.99 35.65 -21.68
CA GLU A 10 -41.99 35.37 -20.23
C GLU A 10 -43.05 34.35 -19.80
N GLN A 11 -42.71 33.47 -18.86
CA GLN A 11 -43.65 33.01 -17.83
C GLN A 11 -42.98 33.00 -16.46
N THR A 12 -43.63 33.72 -15.56
CA THR A 12 -43.47 33.78 -14.10
C THR A 12 -44.23 32.62 -13.44
N THR A 13 -44.07 32.48 -12.12
CA THR A 13 -44.88 31.67 -11.17
C THR A 13 -44.53 30.18 -11.12
N SER A 14 -44.59 29.44 -9.99
CA SER A 14 -44.90 29.73 -8.59
C SER A 14 -44.44 28.53 -7.74
N LEU A 15 -44.13 28.80 -6.48
CA LEU A 15 -44.42 27.97 -5.30
C LEU A 15 -45.02 26.56 -5.54
N GLU A 16 -44.25 25.53 -5.17
CA GLU A 16 -44.85 24.34 -4.55
C GLU A 16 -44.04 23.89 -3.33
N ARG A 17 -44.61 24.16 -2.16
CA ARG A 17 -44.27 23.52 -0.89
C ARG A 17 -44.84 22.11 -0.92
N THR A 18 -43.99 21.09 -0.82
CA THR A 18 -44.44 19.78 -0.34
C THR A 18 -43.50 19.29 0.75
N ALA A 19 -43.91 19.63 1.98
CA ALA A 19 -43.43 19.00 3.19
C ALA A 19 -43.63 17.49 3.09
N LYS A 20 -42.54 16.72 3.10
CA LYS A 20 -42.59 15.26 3.24
C LYS A 20 -41.93 14.88 4.56
N THR A 21 -42.79 14.90 5.58
CA THR A 21 -42.90 13.94 6.68
C THR A 21 -41.58 13.39 7.24
N CYS A 22 -41.17 13.94 8.38
CA CYS A 22 -40.34 13.26 9.36
C CYS A 22 -41.00 11.93 9.76
N VAL A 23 -40.35 10.81 9.42
CA VAL A 23 -40.62 9.50 10.01
C VAL A 23 -39.76 9.38 11.28
N PRO A 24 -40.34 9.08 12.46
CA PRO A 24 -39.55 8.82 13.65
C PRO A 24 -38.75 7.52 13.47
N ARG A 25 -37.43 7.64 13.52
CA ARG A 25 -36.49 6.52 13.52
C ARG A 25 -36.69 5.74 14.82
N LYS A 26 -37.35 4.58 14.73
CA LYS A 26 -37.48 3.62 15.83
C LYS A 26 -36.08 3.12 16.18
N ALA A 27 -35.65 3.38 17.41
CA ALA A 27 -34.39 2.90 17.95
C ALA A 27 -34.38 1.36 17.98
N PRO A 28 -33.31 0.70 17.51
CA PRO A 28 -33.13 -0.71 17.76
C PRO A 28 -32.76 -0.91 19.24
N GLU A 29 -33.62 -1.70 19.86
CA GLU A 29 -33.57 -2.25 21.20
C GLU A 29 -32.25 -2.98 21.44
N THR A 30 -31.59 -2.60 22.52
CA THR A 30 -30.41 -3.24 23.09
C THR A 30 -30.83 -4.58 23.70
N THR A 31 -30.55 -5.67 22.99
CA THR A 31 -30.34 -6.96 23.64
C THR A 31 -28.87 -7.06 24.03
N ASP A 32 -28.66 -6.76 25.31
CA ASP A 32 -27.55 -7.25 26.11
C ASP A 32 -27.53 -8.79 26.15
N ASP A 33 -26.40 -9.34 26.60
CA ASP A 33 -26.16 -10.74 26.99
C ASP A 33 -25.98 -11.72 25.80
N GLU A 34 -24.93 -12.53 25.66
CA GLU A 34 -23.88 -12.99 26.58
C GLU A 34 -22.92 -13.83 25.69
N ASN A 35 -21.81 -13.27 25.20
CA ASN A 35 -20.73 -14.11 24.67
C ASN A 35 -19.37 -13.41 24.70
N ARG A 36 -18.95 -13.07 25.91
CA ARG A 36 -17.62 -12.53 26.21
C ARG A 36 -16.87 -13.50 27.12
N SER A 37 -16.39 -14.61 26.57
CA SER A 37 -15.24 -15.38 27.10
C SER A 37 -15.02 -16.56 26.14
N THR A 38 -14.01 -16.54 25.26
CA THR A 38 -12.67 -16.96 25.67
C THR A 38 -11.60 -16.15 24.96
N MET A 39 -10.81 -15.48 25.79
CA MET A 39 -9.47 -14.99 25.47
C MET A 39 -8.66 -16.11 24.82
N ASN A 40 -8.29 -15.96 23.55
CA ASN A 40 -7.12 -16.63 23.02
C ASN A 40 -5.89 -15.97 23.68
N ALA A 41 -5.48 -16.56 24.80
CA ALA A 41 -4.24 -16.21 25.46
C ALA A 41 -3.07 -16.42 24.45
N PRO A 42 -2.13 -15.47 24.36
CA PRO A 42 -0.91 -15.70 23.60
C PRO A 42 -0.17 -16.90 24.21
N THR A 43 0.15 -17.88 23.38
CA THR A 43 0.95 -19.03 23.80
C THR A 43 2.28 -18.54 24.37
N PRO A 44 2.68 -19.01 25.56
CA PRO A 44 3.95 -18.63 26.14
C PRO A 44 5.09 -19.15 25.25
N ILE A 45 5.90 -18.22 24.75
CA ILE A 45 7.14 -18.51 24.03
C ILE A 45 8.03 -19.32 24.99
N PRO A 46 8.59 -20.47 24.56
CA PRO A 46 9.49 -21.24 25.41
C PRO A 46 10.72 -20.39 25.74
N SER A 47 10.87 -20.06 27.02
CA SER A 47 12.07 -19.46 27.60
C SER A 47 13.25 -20.37 27.31
N VAL A 48 14.13 -19.93 26.40
CA VAL A 48 15.42 -20.59 26.14
C VAL A 48 16.27 -20.44 27.40
N GLU A 49 16.27 -21.51 28.20
CA GLU A 49 17.14 -21.69 29.36
C GLU A 49 18.59 -21.66 28.88
N ARG A 50 19.27 -20.54 29.10
CA ARG A 50 20.70 -20.39 28.82
C ARG A 50 21.47 -21.27 29.80
N SER A 51 21.72 -22.50 29.36
CA SER A 51 22.65 -23.44 29.99
C SER A 51 23.97 -22.72 30.30
N GLY A 52 24.32 -22.72 31.59
CA GLY A 52 25.44 -22.00 32.15
C GLY A 52 26.75 -22.46 31.55
N VAL A 53 27.35 -21.62 30.72
CA VAL A 53 28.76 -21.73 30.32
C VAL A 53 29.61 -21.44 31.56
N LYS A 54 30.13 -22.51 32.19
CA LYS A 54 31.15 -22.45 33.24
C LYS A 54 32.36 -21.69 32.72
N ARG A 55 32.50 -20.43 33.13
CA ARG A 55 33.71 -19.64 32.92
C ARG A 55 34.83 -20.24 33.76
N HIS A 56 35.76 -20.92 33.10
CA HIS A 56 36.98 -21.41 33.72
C HIS A 56 37.85 -20.19 34.09
N ARG A 57 37.95 -19.88 35.39
CA ARG A 57 38.93 -18.92 35.91
C ARG A 57 40.33 -19.48 35.70
N ILE A 58 41.07 -18.88 34.78
CA ILE A 58 42.51 -19.09 34.64
C ILE A 58 43.22 -18.37 35.80
N PRO A 59 44.14 -19.03 36.51
CA PRO A 59 44.83 -18.46 37.67
C PRO A 59 45.76 -17.32 37.25
N GLN A 60 45.62 -16.17 37.92
CA GLN A 60 46.65 -15.14 37.92
C GLN A 60 47.81 -15.60 38.81
N ARG A 61 48.95 -15.88 38.18
CA ARG A 61 50.22 -16.10 38.86
C ARG A 61 51.30 -15.27 38.18
N GLY A 62 51.98 -14.48 38.99
CA GLY A 62 53.40 -14.20 38.78
C GLY A 62 53.73 -12.79 38.35
N LEU A 63 53.99 -11.95 39.35
CA LEU A 63 54.94 -10.85 39.28
C LEU A 63 56.22 -11.26 38.54
N GLY A 64 56.80 -10.29 37.83
CA GLY A 64 58.26 -10.22 37.69
C GLY A 64 58.77 -10.14 36.26
N ARG A 65 58.87 -8.91 35.74
CA ARG A 65 60.13 -8.30 35.27
C ARG A 65 59.81 -7.10 34.39
N THR A 66 60.10 -5.94 34.93
CA THR A 66 60.45 -4.73 34.19
C THR A 66 61.56 -5.07 33.19
N ARG A 67 61.19 -5.38 31.96
CA ARG A 67 62.09 -5.23 30.82
C ARG A 67 61.69 -3.97 30.10
N SER A 68 62.51 -2.94 30.28
CA SER A 68 62.58 -1.77 29.43
C SER A 68 62.74 -2.23 27.98
N VAL A 69 61.62 -2.42 27.27
CA VAL A 69 61.62 -2.63 25.83
C VAL A 69 62.03 -1.30 25.22
N ARG A 70 63.32 -1.24 24.92
CA ARG A 70 63.99 -0.25 24.08
C ARG A 70 63.05 0.08 22.91
N ARG A 71 62.43 1.27 22.93
CA ARG A 71 61.77 1.88 21.77
C ARG A 71 62.84 2.15 20.72
N ARG A 72 63.26 1.09 20.01
CA ARG A 72 64.13 1.16 18.85
C ARG A 72 63.23 1.55 17.69
N GLY A 73 63.55 2.66 17.05
CA GLY A 73 62.70 3.37 16.11
C GLY A 73 62.04 2.48 15.06
N GLN A 74 60.71 2.40 15.13
CA GLN A 74 59.86 2.20 13.97
C GLN A 74 59.40 3.58 13.51
N ARG A 75 60.21 4.22 12.66
CA ARG A 75 59.85 5.44 11.91
C ARG A 75 60.08 5.26 10.40
N GLY A 76 59.95 4.02 9.91
CA GLY A 76 60.32 3.70 8.52
C GLY A 76 59.49 2.60 7.83
N GLY A 77 58.26 2.32 8.29
CA GLY A 77 57.41 1.25 7.72
C GLY A 77 56.01 1.65 7.27
N ASP A 78 55.50 2.82 7.69
CA ASP A 78 54.06 3.13 7.55
C ASP A 78 53.66 3.64 6.16
N LEU A 79 54.62 4.03 5.30
CA LEU A 79 54.33 4.52 3.95
C LEU A 79 53.73 3.43 3.03
N LEU A 80 54.08 2.16 3.23
CA LEU A 80 53.51 1.03 2.46
C LEU A 80 52.08 0.69 2.92
N GLY A 81 51.78 0.87 4.21
CA GLY A 81 50.42 0.73 4.77
C GLY A 81 49.48 1.85 4.30
N ILE A 82 49.99 3.09 4.27
CA ILE A 82 49.25 4.27 3.76
C ILE A 82 48.89 4.09 2.27
N LYS A 83 49.78 3.53 1.44
CA LYS A 83 49.48 3.27 0.01
C LYS A 83 48.32 2.28 -0.17
N ARG A 84 48.29 1.19 0.60
CA ARG A 84 47.19 0.21 0.54
C ARG A 84 45.88 0.77 1.09
N ALA A 85 45.95 1.58 2.14
CA ALA A 85 44.80 2.27 2.70
C ALA A 85 44.22 3.31 1.72
N ALA A 86 45.06 4.03 0.97
CA ALA A 86 44.63 5.01 -0.02
C ALA A 86 43.86 4.34 -1.19
N THR A 87 44.35 3.22 -1.71
CA THR A 87 43.65 2.46 -2.75
C THR A 87 42.32 1.89 -2.27
N ALA A 88 42.29 1.27 -1.09
CA ALA A 88 41.04 0.76 -0.51
C ALA A 88 40.01 1.88 -0.26
N THR A 89 40.48 3.07 0.14
CA THR A 89 39.61 4.24 0.31
C THR A 89 39.04 4.72 -1.02
N ALA A 90 39.83 4.71 -2.10
CA ALA A 90 39.38 5.07 -3.44
C ALA A 90 38.32 4.09 -3.98
N GLU A 91 38.51 2.80 -3.75
CA GLU A 91 37.53 1.77 -4.13
C GLU A 91 36.21 1.95 -3.38
N VAL A 92 36.26 2.10 -2.04
CA VAL A 92 35.05 2.34 -1.24
C VAL A 92 34.38 3.65 -1.62
N ALA A 93 35.13 4.70 -1.95
CA ALA A 93 34.58 5.98 -2.38
C ALA A 93 33.76 5.89 -3.68
N ILE A 94 34.08 4.93 -4.57
CA ILE A 94 33.34 4.69 -5.81
C ILE A 94 32.22 3.65 -5.60
N CYS A 95 32.49 2.58 -4.85
CA CYS A 95 31.52 1.51 -4.63
C CYS A 95 30.37 1.93 -3.72
N LEU A 96 30.63 2.73 -2.68
CA LEU A 96 29.60 3.11 -1.71
C LEU A 96 28.47 3.92 -2.35
N PRO A 97 28.73 4.97 -3.17
CA PRO A 97 27.66 5.68 -3.88
C PRO A 97 26.82 4.76 -4.78
N VAL A 98 27.44 3.83 -5.50
CA VAL A 98 26.73 2.89 -6.40
C VAL A 98 25.83 1.94 -5.62
N LEU A 99 26.31 1.39 -4.49
CA LEU A 99 25.49 0.54 -3.64
C LEU A 99 24.37 1.34 -2.96
N MET A 100 24.64 2.59 -2.59
CA MET A 100 23.64 3.47 -1.99
C MET A 100 22.54 3.84 -2.99
N THR A 101 22.87 4.20 -4.23
CA THR A 101 21.85 4.49 -5.25
C THR A 101 21.06 3.25 -5.61
N LEU A 102 21.71 2.08 -5.72
CA LEU A 102 21.02 0.82 -6.00
C LEU A 102 20.04 0.46 -4.89
N THR A 103 20.45 0.58 -3.62
CA THR A 103 19.59 0.28 -2.48
C THR A 103 18.39 1.23 -2.40
N LEU A 104 18.60 2.53 -2.58
CA LEU A 104 17.50 3.50 -2.65
C LEU A 104 16.55 3.21 -3.82
N ALA A 105 17.08 2.91 -5.01
CA ALA A 105 16.27 2.53 -6.16
C ALA A 105 15.45 1.25 -5.91
N THR A 106 16.00 0.27 -5.19
CA THR A 106 15.25 -0.95 -4.85
C THR A 106 14.12 -0.68 -3.86
N ILE A 107 14.32 0.23 -2.89
CA ILE A 107 13.27 0.64 -1.95
C ILE A 107 12.09 1.29 -2.70
N ASP A 108 12.39 2.17 -3.65
CA ASP A 108 11.37 2.81 -4.48
C ASP A 108 10.66 1.79 -5.39
N LEU A 109 11.41 0.87 -5.99
CA LEU A 109 10.86 -0.19 -6.84
C LEU A 109 9.90 -1.10 -6.06
N CYS A 110 10.26 -1.48 -4.83
CA CYS A 110 9.38 -2.26 -3.96
C CYS A 110 8.06 -1.53 -3.69
N SER A 111 8.10 -0.21 -3.52
CA SER A 111 6.91 0.62 -3.30
C SER A 111 5.99 0.61 -4.53
N VAL A 112 6.55 0.71 -5.74
CA VAL A 112 5.80 0.60 -7.01
C VAL A 112 5.12 -0.76 -7.13
N PHE A 113 5.85 -1.85 -6.84
CA PHE A 113 5.28 -3.20 -6.90
C PHE A 113 4.16 -3.41 -5.89
N PHE A 114 4.34 -2.93 -4.65
CA PHE A 114 3.29 -2.99 -3.64
C PHE A 114 2.00 -2.31 -4.11
N LEU A 115 2.12 -1.13 -4.73
CA LEU A 115 0.98 -0.40 -5.27
C LEU A 115 0.32 -1.16 -6.43
N LYS A 116 1.10 -1.70 -7.37
CA LYS A 116 0.58 -2.49 -8.50
C LYS A 116 -0.18 -3.75 -8.06
N GLU A 117 0.36 -4.50 -7.10
CA GLU A 117 -0.31 -5.69 -6.57
C GLU A 117 -1.57 -5.32 -5.78
N THR A 118 -1.52 -4.20 -5.07
CA THR A 118 -2.69 -3.65 -4.37
C THR A 118 -3.83 -3.32 -5.32
N VAL A 119 -3.55 -2.62 -6.42
CA VAL A 119 -4.57 -2.27 -7.42
C VAL A 119 -5.13 -3.53 -8.08
N SER A 120 -4.29 -4.52 -8.39
CA SER A 120 -4.72 -5.80 -8.96
C SER A 120 -5.64 -6.59 -8.02
N ILE A 121 -5.29 -6.68 -6.73
CA ILE A 121 -6.12 -7.36 -5.73
C ILE A 121 -7.44 -6.61 -5.52
N ALA A 122 -7.41 -5.28 -5.46
CA ALA A 122 -8.62 -4.48 -5.33
C ALA A 122 -9.56 -4.69 -6.53
N ALA A 123 -9.03 -4.68 -7.76
CA ALA A 123 -9.80 -4.96 -8.97
C ALA A 123 -10.42 -6.36 -8.94
N TYR A 124 -9.66 -7.38 -8.53
CA TYR A 124 -10.15 -8.75 -8.42
C TYR A 124 -11.27 -8.90 -7.38
N GLU A 125 -11.09 -8.33 -6.18
CA GLU A 125 -12.08 -8.35 -5.11
C GLU A 125 -13.36 -7.60 -5.50
N GLY A 126 -13.22 -6.46 -6.17
CA GLY A 126 -14.33 -5.70 -6.73
C GLY A 126 -15.10 -6.50 -7.78
N ALA A 127 -14.39 -7.11 -8.73
CA ALA A 127 -14.99 -7.88 -9.79
C ALA A 127 -15.73 -9.11 -9.25
N ARG A 128 -15.11 -9.82 -8.30
CA ARG A 128 -15.71 -10.95 -7.60
C ARG A 128 -16.98 -10.56 -6.84
N ARG A 129 -16.99 -9.38 -6.21
CA ARG A 129 -18.19 -8.89 -5.50
C ARG A 129 -19.32 -8.53 -6.45
N GLY A 130 -18.99 -8.04 -7.65
CA GLY A 130 -19.93 -7.66 -8.70
C GLY A 130 -20.57 -8.85 -9.42
N VAL A 131 -19.83 -9.94 -9.65
CA VAL A 131 -20.38 -11.13 -10.34
C VAL A 131 -21.27 -12.00 -9.45
N ASN A 132 -21.12 -11.92 -8.13
CA ASN A 132 -21.95 -12.66 -7.18
C ASN A 132 -23.45 -12.38 -7.37
N ARG A 133 -24.31 -13.27 -6.87
CA ARG A 133 -25.77 -13.11 -6.94
C ARG A 133 -26.21 -11.80 -6.27
N GLY A 134 -26.95 -10.97 -7.01
CA GLY A 134 -27.35 -9.63 -6.56
C GLY A 134 -26.18 -8.64 -6.45
N GLY A 135 -25.07 -8.91 -7.14
CA GLY A 135 -23.96 -7.98 -7.28
C GLY A 135 -24.36 -6.80 -8.17
N THR A 136 -23.93 -5.60 -7.78
CA THR A 136 -24.22 -4.34 -8.47
C THR A 136 -22.94 -3.57 -8.70
N ASN A 137 -22.98 -2.58 -9.59
CA ASN A 137 -21.84 -1.68 -9.80
C ASN A 137 -21.43 -0.98 -8.50
N ALA A 138 -22.41 -0.53 -7.72
CA ALA A 138 -22.17 0.14 -6.44
C ALA A 138 -21.46 -0.79 -5.43
N ALA A 139 -21.86 -2.07 -5.36
CA ALA A 139 -21.22 -3.04 -4.47
C ALA A 139 -19.77 -3.34 -4.89
N ALA A 140 -19.52 -3.47 -6.20
CA ALA A 140 -18.17 -3.66 -6.73
C ALA A 140 -17.27 -2.45 -6.42
N ILE A 141 -17.74 -1.23 -6.72
CA ILE A 141 -17.00 0.02 -6.44
C ILE A 141 -16.73 0.17 -4.94
N ALA A 142 -17.73 -0.09 -4.09
CA ALA A 142 -17.56 -0.02 -2.64
C ALA A 142 -16.47 -0.98 -2.16
N ARG A 143 -16.45 -2.22 -2.67
CA ARG A 143 -15.44 -3.21 -2.31
C ARG A 143 -14.03 -2.81 -2.78
N VAL A 144 -13.88 -2.25 -3.98
CA VAL A 144 -12.58 -1.72 -4.44
C VAL A 144 -12.10 -0.62 -3.50
N ARG A 145 -12.96 0.35 -3.19
CA ARG A 145 -12.61 1.48 -2.31
C ARG A 145 -12.25 1.04 -0.90
N GLU A 146 -12.93 0.04 -0.36
CA GLU A 146 -12.60 -0.57 0.92
C GLU A 146 -11.19 -1.14 0.91
N VAL A 147 -10.84 -1.99 -0.07
CA VAL A 147 -9.50 -2.59 -0.18
C VAL A 147 -8.40 -1.53 -0.35
N LEU A 148 -8.65 -0.48 -1.16
CA LEU A 148 -7.68 0.61 -1.32
C LEU A 148 -7.51 1.41 -0.03
N THR A 149 -8.60 1.68 0.70
CA THR A 149 -8.57 2.40 1.99
C THR A 149 -7.86 1.60 3.06
N GLU A 150 -8.13 0.29 3.17
CA GLU A 150 -7.46 -0.62 4.11
C GLU A 150 -5.94 -0.65 3.91
N ARG A 151 -5.49 -0.50 2.66
CA ARG A 151 -4.07 -0.48 2.29
C ARG A 151 -3.45 0.91 2.33
N GLY A 152 -4.20 1.94 2.74
CA GLY A 152 -3.73 3.32 2.86
C GLY A 152 -3.38 3.96 1.51
N VAL A 153 -3.98 3.50 0.41
CA VAL A 153 -3.75 4.03 -0.92
C VAL A 153 -4.69 5.22 -1.17
N GLN A 154 -4.13 6.34 -1.60
CA GLN A 154 -4.87 7.52 -2.03
C GLN A 154 -5.42 7.32 -3.44
N PHE A 155 -6.69 7.61 -3.66
CA PHE A 155 -7.34 7.47 -4.97
C PHE A 155 -8.33 8.60 -5.21
N GLY A 156 -8.60 8.92 -6.48
CA GLY A 156 -9.60 9.91 -6.88
C GLY A 156 -11.03 9.37 -6.86
N GLY A 157 -12.03 10.25 -7.01
CA GLY A 157 -13.44 9.84 -7.08
C GLY A 157 -13.73 8.79 -8.18
N ASP A 158 -13.03 8.92 -9.30
CA ASP A 158 -13.18 8.12 -10.52
C ASP A 158 -12.16 6.97 -10.60
N ALA A 159 -11.72 6.43 -9.46
CA ALA A 159 -10.72 5.36 -9.43
C ALA A 159 -11.19 4.03 -10.06
N VAL A 160 -12.49 3.85 -10.29
CA VAL A 160 -13.08 2.63 -10.82
C VAL A 160 -13.91 2.95 -12.05
N SER A 161 -13.69 2.22 -13.13
CA SER A 161 -14.47 2.27 -14.36
C SER A 161 -14.76 0.86 -14.88
N PHE A 162 -15.74 0.76 -15.77
CA PHE A 162 -16.11 -0.49 -16.43
C PHE A 162 -15.85 -0.36 -17.94
N GLU A 163 -15.31 -1.41 -18.53
CA GLU A 163 -15.16 -1.59 -19.98
C GLU A 163 -16.21 -2.63 -20.45
N ASP A 164 -16.72 -2.45 -21.67
CA ASP A 164 -17.74 -3.26 -22.35
C ASP A 164 -19.16 -3.17 -21.76
N ALA A 165 -19.37 -3.74 -20.58
CA ALA A 165 -20.66 -3.84 -19.91
C ALA A 165 -20.52 -3.50 -18.42
N THR A 166 -21.65 -3.22 -17.75
CA THR A 166 -21.69 -2.98 -16.31
C THR A 166 -22.38 -4.14 -15.58
N TYR A 167 -22.15 -4.30 -14.29
CA TYR A 167 -22.83 -5.36 -13.53
C TYR A 167 -24.34 -5.14 -13.43
N ASP A 168 -24.82 -3.90 -13.52
CA ASP A 168 -26.26 -3.62 -13.46
C ASP A 168 -26.97 -3.93 -14.79
N ASP A 169 -26.27 -3.88 -15.93
CA ASP A 169 -26.87 -4.04 -17.27
C ASP A 169 -26.50 -5.36 -17.97
N ALA A 170 -25.41 -6.00 -17.58
CA ALA A 170 -24.89 -7.18 -18.27
C ALA A 170 -25.86 -8.38 -18.18
N GLU A 171 -25.96 -9.14 -19.26
CA GLU A 171 -26.71 -10.39 -19.28
C GLU A 171 -25.95 -11.53 -18.58
N THR A 172 -26.66 -12.60 -18.23
CA THR A 172 -26.01 -13.81 -17.70
C THR A 172 -25.05 -14.37 -18.74
N LEU A 173 -23.84 -14.76 -18.31
CA LEU A 173 -22.73 -15.21 -19.15
C LEU A 173 -22.02 -14.12 -19.98
N GLU A 174 -22.38 -12.84 -19.82
CA GLU A 174 -21.65 -11.74 -20.43
C GLU A 174 -20.35 -11.41 -19.68
N HIS A 175 -19.35 -10.90 -20.40
CA HIS A 175 -18.07 -10.48 -19.80
C HIS A 175 -18.18 -9.04 -19.33
N VAL A 176 -17.79 -8.81 -18.08
CA VAL A 176 -17.68 -7.46 -17.50
C VAL A 176 -16.23 -7.24 -17.13
N THR A 177 -15.65 -6.16 -17.66
CA THR A 177 -14.26 -5.78 -17.38
C THR A 177 -14.23 -4.62 -16.39
N LEU A 178 -13.77 -4.89 -15.18
CA LEU A 178 -13.56 -3.87 -14.15
C LEU A 178 -12.14 -3.33 -14.26
N VAL A 179 -12.02 -2.01 -14.31
CA VAL A 179 -10.76 -1.27 -14.41
C VAL A 179 -10.59 -0.40 -13.18
N VAL A 180 -9.47 -0.58 -12.48
CA VAL A 180 -9.09 0.27 -11.35
C VAL A 180 -7.86 1.07 -11.74
N THR A 181 -7.94 2.39 -11.60
CA THR A 181 -6.84 3.32 -11.88
C THR A 181 -6.52 4.16 -10.65
N VAL A 182 -5.24 4.16 -10.27
CA VAL A 182 -4.74 4.88 -9.09
C VAL A 182 -3.52 5.71 -9.47
N PRO A 183 -3.43 6.98 -9.04
CA PRO A 183 -2.25 7.80 -9.27
C PRO A 183 -1.07 7.32 -8.43
N ALA A 184 0.10 7.26 -9.05
CA ALA A 184 1.35 7.04 -8.33
C ALA A 184 1.73 8.29 -7.49
N ALA A 185 1.32 9.47 -7.94
CA ALA A 185 1.48 10.72 -7.20
C ALA A 185 0.75 10.64 -5.84
N GLY A 186 1.46 10.99 -4.77
CA GLY A 186 0.94 10.94 -3.40
C GLY A 186 1.02 9.55 -2.74
N ASN A 187 1.15 8.48 -3.52
CA ASN A 187 1.27 7.10 -3.01
C ASN A 187 2.72 6.58 -2.99
N LEU A 188 3.60 7.11 -3.84
CA LEU A 188 5.02 6.73 -3.89
C LEU A 188 5.92 7.85 -3.37
N ALA A 189 6.89 7.49 -2.54
CA ALA A 189 7.86 8.42 -1.94
C ALA A 189 9.07 8.73 -2.84
N ALA A 190 8.85 8.80 -4.16
CA ALA A 190 9.94 8.96 -5.11
C ALA A 190 10.47 10.41 -5.15
N PRO A 191 11.79 10.61 -5.32
CA PRO A 191 12.36 11.95 -5.43
C PRO A 191 11.83 12.74 -6.63
N ALA A 192 11.50 14.02 -6.41
CA ALA A 192 11.31 15.06 -7.42
C ALA A 192 10.40 14.71 -8.63
N GLY A 193 9.19 14.21 -8.39
CA GLY A 193 8.16 14.14 -9.42
C GLY A 193 8.38 13.09 -10.50
N LEU A 194 9.32 12.15 -10.31
CA LEU A 194 9.63 11.08 -11.27
C LEU A 194 8.39 10.26 -11.69
N TYR A 195 7.39 10.17 -10.81
CA TYR A 195 6.13 9.46 -11.04
C TYR A 195 4.89 10.36 -10.95
N GLY A 196 5.04 11.69 -11.13
CA GLY A 196 3.94 12.65 -10.97
C GLY A 196 2.73 12.37 -11.86
N ASP A 197 2.97 11.92 -13.09
CA ASP A 197 1.92 11.65 -14.08
C ASP A 197 1.65 10.14 -14.27
N LEU A 198 2.32 9.27 -13.49
CA LEU A 198 2.17 7.83 -13.64
C LEU A 198 0.84 7.38 -13.03
N GLN A 199 0.01 6.76 -13.86
CA GLN A 199 -1.23 6.11 -13.46
C GLN A 199 -1.02 4.59 -13.47
N LEU A 200 -1.32 3.93 -12.36
CA LEU A 200 -1.31 2.47 -12.27
C LEU A 200 -2.71 1.95 -12.49
N THR A 201 -2.88 1.16 -13.54
CA THR A 201 -4.16 0.57 -13.92
C THR A 201 -4.09 -0.95 -13.85
N ALA A 202 -5.08 -1.57 -13.21
CA ALA A 202 -5.33 -3.00 -13.31
C ALA A 202 -6.69 -3.27 -13.95
N ARG A 203 -6.76 -4.32 -14.76
CA ARG A 203 -7.98 -4.78 -15.43
C ARG A 203 -8.27 -6.21 -15.02
N VAL A 204 -9.51 -6.47 -14.66
CA VAL A 204 -9.99 -7.82 -14.35
C VAL A 204 -11.30 -8.03 -15.08
N THR A 205 -11.32 -9.02 -15.97
CA THR A 205 -12.53 -9.45 -16.68
C THR A 205 -13.07 -10.69 -15.99
N MET A 206 -14.34 -10.64 -15.60
CA MET A 206 -15.07 -11.79 -15.10
C MET A 206 -16.39 -11.94 -15.85
N ARG A 207 -16.89 -13.17 -15.90
CA ARG A 207 -18.16 -13.47 -16.51
C ARG A 207 -19.28 -13.39 -15.49
N LYS A 208 -20.38 -12.74 -15.82
CA LYS A 208 -21.55 -12.67 -14.97
C LYS A 208 -22.20 -14.04 -14.86
N GLU A 209 -22.33 -14.55 -13.64
CA GLU A 209 -22.82 -15.92 -13.38
C GLU A 209 -24.32 -15.99 -13.08
N PHE A 210 -24.92 -14.88 -12.63
CA PHE A 210 -26.33 -14.82 -12.25
C PHE A 210 -27.05 -13.66 -12.94
N GLU A 211 -28.34 -13.87 -13.18
CA GLU A 211 -29.25 -12.83 -13.67
C GLU A 211 -29.48 -11.75 -12.59
N ASN A 212 -29.66 -10.51 -13.04
CA ASN A 212 -30.04 -9.42 -12.15
C ASN A 212 -31.37 -9.72 -11.48
N GLN A 213 -31.42 -9.55 -10.17
CA GLN A 213 -32.68 -9.60 -9.44
C GLN A 213 -33.31 -8.21 -9.56
N GLU A 214 -34.53 -8.14 -10.09
CA GLU A 214 -35.34 -6.91 -10.17
C GLU A 214 -35.61 -6.29 -8.79
#